data_AF-A0A426DMQ9-F1
#
_entry.id   AF-A0A426DMQ9-F1
#
_cell.length_a   1.000
_cell.length_b   1.000
_cell.length_c   1.000
_cell.angle_alpha   90.00
_cell.angle_beta   90.00
_cell.angle_gamma   90.00
#
_symmetry.space_group_name_H-M   'P 1'
#
loop_
_entity.id
_entity.type
_entity.pdbx_description
1 polymer ?
#
loop_
_entity_poly.entity_id
_entity_poly.type
_entity_poly.pdbx_seq_one_letter_code
_entity_poly.pdbx_strand_id
1 'polypeptide(L)'
;MKNLTTIIQFIDQTFTSLIFIPMCFILYCRFFPSKERSRRMRIFYRVCIILVILFLLRYFCDKFIFTAINYPRFTDSGLFPLIQAVFYPEI
;
A
#
# COMPACT_ATOMS: atom_id res chain seq x y z
N MET A 1 16.65 -6.59 14.58
CA MET A 1 15.41 -5.79 14.44
C MET A 1 15.57 -4.60 13.50
N LYS A 2 16.65 -3.79 13.59
CA LYS A 2 16.89 -2.65 12.67
C LYS A 2 16.89 -3.02 11.17
N ASN A 3 17.51 -4.14 10.78
CA ASN A 3 17.52 -4.55 9.36
C ASN A 3 16.12 -4.89 8.85
N LEU A 4 15.27 -5.49 9.70
CA LEU A 4 13.89 -5.86 9.32
C LEU A 4 13.03 -4.61 9.12
N THR A 5 13.12 -3.64 10.03
CA THR A 5 12.38 -2.37 9.92
C THR A 5 12.80 -1.58 8.68
N THR A 6 14.10 -1.54 8.35
CA THR A 6 14.58 -0.87 7.13
C THR A 6 14.10 -1.57 5.86
N ILE A 7 14.07 -2.91 5.84
CA ILE A 7 13.52 -3.67 4.70
C ILE A 7 12.02 -3.36 4.53
N ILE A 8 11.26 -3.31 5.61
CA ILE A 8 9.82 -3.00 5.57
C ILE A 8 9.58 -1.58 5.06
N GLN A 9 10.33 -0.59 5.56
CA GLN A 9 10.27 0.80 5.08
C GLN A 9 10.61 0.89 3.59
N PHE A 10 11.65 0.20 3.15
CA PHE A 10 12.03 0.17 1.74
C PHE A 10 10.93 -0.45 0.86
N ILE A 11 10.30 -1.53 1.32
CA ILE A 11 9.17 -2.16 0.60
C ILE A 11 7.97 -1.21 0.54
N ASP A 12 7.60 -0.57 1.65
CA ASP A 12 6.47 0.36 1.70
C ASP A 12 6.73 1.61 0.85
N GLN A 13 7.94 2.16 0.90
CA GLN A 13 8.36 3.28 0.05
C GLN A 13 8.35 2.90 -1.43
N THR A 14 8.83 1.70 -1.77
CA THR A 14 8.78 1.18 -3.15
C THR A 14 7.34 0.98 -3.60
N PHE A 15 6.48 0.41 -2.76
CA PHE A 15 5.08 0.18 -3.06
C PHE A 15 4.32 1.49 -3.29
N THR A 16 4.49 2.48 -2.41
CA THR A 16 3.88 3.81 -2.54
C THR A 16 4.42 4.58 -3.75
N SER A 17 5.72 4.46 -4.04
CA SER A 17 6.33 5.12 -5.20
C SER A 17 5.94 4.48 -6.53
N LEU A 18 5.69 3.17 -6.57
CA LEU A 18 5.35 2.45 -7.81
C LEU A 18 3.85 2.26 -8.04
N ILE A 19 2.98 2.69 -7.12
CA ILE A 19 1.53 2.51 -7.24
C ILE A 19 0.93 3.19 -8.47
N PHE A 20 1.61 4.19 -9.04
CA PHE A 20 1.17 4.82 -10.28
C PHE A 20 1.12 3.83 -11.44
N ILE A 21 1.98 2.80 -11.48
CA ILE A 21 2.01 1.79 -12.55
C ILE A 21 0.67 1.02 -12.62
N PRO A 22 0.20 0.36 -11.54
CA PRO A 22 -1.10 -0.30 -11.57
C PRO A 22 -2.26 0.68 -11.78
N MET A 23 -2.20 1.92 -11.29
CA MET A 23 -3.22 2.94 -11.56
C MET A 23 -3.28 3.30 -13.06
N CYS A 24 -2.14 3.61 -13.68
CA CYS A 24 -2.04 3.87 -15.11
C CYS A 24 -2.50 2.67 -15.93
N PHE A 25 -2.17 1.45 -15.53
CA PHE A 25 -2.63 0.24 -16.20
C PHE A 25 -4.16 0.07 -16.14
N ILE A 26 -4.78 0.35 -14.98
CA ILE A 26 -6.24 0.32 -14.83
C ILE A 26 -6.88 1.38 -15.74
N LEU A 27 -6.34 2.59 -15.78
CA LEU A 27 -6.82 3.67 -16.63
C LEU A 27 -6.68 3.31 -18.11
N TYR A 28 -5.51 2.82 -18.54
CA TYR A 28 -5.27 2.33 -19.89
C TYR A 28 -6.31 1.27 -20.28
N CYS A 29 -6.54 0.29 -19.39
CA CYS A 29 -7.56 -0.72 -19.59
C CYS A 29 -8.98 -0.14 -19.68
N ARG A 30 -9.27 0.98 -19.02
CA ARG A 30 -10.58 1.62 -19.04
C ARG A 30 -10.79 2.44 -20.32
N PHE A 31 -9.76 3.13 -20.81
CA PHE A 31 -9.82 3.92 -22.05
C PHE A 31 -9.75 3.08 -23.32
N PHE A 32 -9.04 1.95 -23.28
CA PHE A 32 -8.95 1.01 -24.39
C PHE A 32 -9.62 -0.33 -24.04
N PRO A 33 -10.96 -0.38 -24.05
CA PRO A 33 -11.71 -1.61 -23.81
C PRO A 33 -11.50 -2.57 -25.00
N SER A 34 -10.52 -3.45 -24.89
CA SER A 34 -10.33 -4.53 -25.87
C SER A 34 -11.36 -5.63 -25.66
N LYS A 35 -12.08 -6.02 -26.73
CA LYS A 35 -13.10 -7.07 -26.74
C LYS A 35 -12.55 -8.45 -26.37
N GLU A 36 -11.27 -8.71 -26.63
CA GLU A 36 -10.61 -9.99 -26.36
C GLU A 36 -9.51 -9.86 -25.31
N ARG A 37 -9.91 -9.60 -24.06
CA ARG A 37 -8.94 -9.71 -22.96
C ARG A 37 -8.63 -11.17 -22.66
N SER A 38 -7.38 -11.54 -22.93
CA SER A 38 -6.80 -12.80 -22.46
C SER A 38 -7.05 -13.01 -20.95
N ARG A 39 -7.25 -14.26 -20.54
CA ARG A 39 -7.46 -14.65 -19.13
C ARG A 39 -6.36 -14.09 -18.21
N ARG A 40 -5.11 -14.07 -18.69
CA ARG A 40 -3.96 -13.50 -17.96
C ARG A 40 -4.13 -12.00 -17.68
N MET A 41 -4.61 -11.25 -18.68
CA MET A 41 -4.82 -9.81 -18.58
C MET A 41 -5.95 -9.44 -17.63
N ARG A 42 -7.00 -10.26 -17.55
CA ARG A 42 -8.07 -10.11 -16.53
C ARG A 42 -7.56 -10.36 -15.11
N ILE A 43 -6.72 -11.37 -14.91
CA ILE A 43 -6.09 -11.63 -13.60
C ILE A 43 -5.20 -10.45 -13.22
N PHE A 44 -4.34 -10.01 -14.13
CA PHE A 44 -3.44 -8.89 -13.89
C PHE A 44 -4.21 -7.61 -13.56
N TYR A 45 -5.29 -7.30 -14.28
CA TYR A 45 -6.17 -6.17 -13.97
C TYR A 45 -6.78 -6.26 -12.57
N ARG A 46 -7.25 -7.45 -12.14
CA ARG A 46 -7.74 -7.66 -10.77
C ARG A 46 -6.63 -7.44 -9.73
N VAL A 47 -5.43 -7.93 -9.98
CA VAL A 47 -4.27 -7.71 -9.11
C VAL A 47 -3.97 -6.21 -9.00
N CYS A 48 -3.97 -5.46 -10.11
CA CYS A 48 -3.79 -4.01 -10.07
C CYS A 48 -4.85 -3.32 -9.22
N ILE A 49 -6.13 -3.71 -9.34
CA ILE A 49 -7.20 -3.15 -8.51
C ILE A 49 -6.94 -3.43 -7.03
N ILE A 50 -6.59 -4.67 -6.68
CA ILE A 50 -6.29 -5.06 -5.29
C ILE A 50 -5.13 -4.22 -4.75
N LEU A 51 -4.06 -4.02 -5.52
CA LEU A 51 -2.93 -3.18 -5.12
C LEU A 51 -3.36 -1.74 -4.85
N VAL A 52 -4.21 -1.16 -5.71
CA VAL A 52 -4.74 0.19 -5.50
C VAL A 52 -5.62 0.28 -4.26
N ILE A 53 -6.48 -0.71 -4.01
CA ILE A 53 -7.31 -0.77 -2.79
C ILE A 53 -6.42 -0.85 -1.55
N LEU A 54 -5.38 -1.68 -1.56
CA LEU A 54 -4.42 -1.78 -0.46
C LEU A 54 -3.70 -0.46 -0.22
N PHE A 55 -3.32 0.27 -1.28
CA PHE A 55 -2.73 1.59 -1.16
C PHE A 55 -3.69 2.61 -0.54
N LEU A 56 -4.96 2.63 -0.95
CA LEU A 56 -5.97 3.51 -0.37
C LEU A 56 -6.21 3.18 1.11
N LEU A 57 -6.26 1.91 1.47
CA LEU A 57 -6.39 1.47 2.86
C LEU A 57 -5.16 1.90 3.67
N ARG A 58 -3.94 1.71 3.16
CA ARG A 58 -2.70 2.20 3.79
C ARG A 58 -2.74 3.71 3.98
N TYR A 59 -3.18 4.47 2.97
CA TYR A 59 -3.31 5.92 3.04
C TYR A 59 -4.34 6.36 4.08
N PHE A 60 -5.49 5.69 4.14
CA PHE A 60 -6.51 5.93 5.15
C PHE A 60 -5.98 5.65 6.56
N CYS A 61 -5.29 4.53 6.75
CA CYS A 61 -4.63 4.18 8.01
C CYS A 61 -3.62 5.24 8.43
N ASP A 62 -2.75 5.71 7.54
CA ASP A 62 -1.76 6.77 7.80
C ASP A 62 -2.42 8.09 8.25
N LYS A 63 -3.46 8.53 7.54
CA LYS A 63 -4.05 9.87 7.76
C LYS A 63 -5.10 9.92 8.86
N PHE A 64 -5.85 8.84 9.07
CA PHE A 64 -7.01 8.86 9.99
C PHE A 64 -6.78 8.06 11.26
N ILE A 65 -6.06 6.94 11.20
CA ILE A 65 -5.93 6.01 12.32
C ILE A 65 -4.60 6.24 13.05
N PHE A 66 -3.50 6.14 12.32
CA PHE A 66 -2.12 6.20 12.83
C PHE A 66 -1.56 7.62 12.77
N THR A 67 -2.26 8.54 13.41
CA THR A 67 -1.79 9.92 13.59
C THR A 67 -0.93 10.04 14.85
N ALA A 68 -0.05 11.04 14.92
CA ALA A 68 0.78 11.30 16.09
C ALA A 68 -0.03 11.42 17.40
N ILE A 69 -1.28 11.88 17.32
CA ILE A 69 -2.19 12.01 18.46
C ILE A 69 -2.61 10.63 19.01
N ASN A 70 -2.74 9.62 18.14
CA ASN A 70 -3.16 8.27 18.51
C ASN A 70 -1.97 7.33 18.83
N TYR A 71 -0.73 7.75 18.57
CA TYR A 71 0.48 6.98 18.86
C TYR A 71 0.50 6.31 20.26
N PRO A 72 0.24 7.03 21.38
CA PRO A 72 0.29 6.44 22.73
C PRO A 72 -0.83 5.42 23.01
N ARG A 73 -1.85 5.32 22.14
CA ARG A 73 -2.91 4.28 22.27
C ARG A 73 -2.51 2.96 21.63
N PHE A 74 -1.51 2.98 20.73
CA PHE A 74 -1.07 1.82 19.99
C PHE A 74 0.26 1.24 20.49
N THR A 75 1.00 2.00 21.30
CA THR A 75 2.26 1.57 21.95
C THR A 75 2.13 0.31 22.80
N ASP A 76 0.94 0.04 23.34
CA ASP A 76 0.70 -1.13 24.21
C ASP A 76 0.31 -2.41 23.43
N SER A 77 0.26 -2.34 22.09
CA SER A 77 -0.19 -3.46 21.25
C SER A 77 0.97 -4.32 20.71
N GLY A 78 0.81 -5.64 20.67
CA GLY A 78 1.87 -6.55 20.18
C GLY A 78 2.23 -6.40 18.68
N LEU A 79 1.38 -5.73 17.89
CA LEU A 79 1.61 -5.41 16.47
C LEU A 79 2.35 -4.08 16.25
N PHE A 80 2.64 -3.36 17.34
CA PHE A 80 3.30 -2.07 17.31
C PHE A 80 4.61 -1.99 16.52
N PRO A 81 5.54 -2.97 16.51
CA PRO A 81 6.80 -2.82 15.78
C PRO A 81 6.61 -2.75 14.25
N LEU A 82 5.57 -3.38 13.69
CA LEU A 82 5.26 -3.28 12.27
C LEU A 82 4.59 -1.94 11.96
N ILE A 83 3.64 -1.53 12.80
CA ILE A 83 2.90 -0.27 12.65
C ILE A 83 3.86 0.92 12.79
N GLN A 84 4.79 0.87 13.75
CA GLN A 84 5.84 1.88 13.93
C GLN A 84 6.73 1.96 12.69
N ALA A 85 7.21 0.83 12.18
CA ALA A 85 8.09 0.83 11.00
C ALA A 85 7.42 1.43 9.76
N VAL A 86 6.12 1.23 9.58
CA VAL A 86 5.37 1.67 8.38
C VAL A 86 4.80 3.08 8.52
N PHE A 87 4.24 3.43 9.69
CA PHE A 87 3.45 4.67 9.87
C PHE A 87 4.14 5.71 10.77
N TYR A 88 5.17 5.34 11.54
CA TYR A 88 5.90 6.24 12.44
C TYR A 88 7.42 6.12 12.26
N PRO A 89 7.97 6.38 11.05
CA PRO A 89 9.39 6.18 10.77
C PRO A 89 10.31 7.16 11.51
N GLU A 90 9.79 8.29 12.01
CA GLU A 90 10.53 9.37 12.66
C GLU A 90 10.47 9.34 14.20
N ILE A 91 9.72 8.40 14.79
CA ILE A 91 9.56 8.23 16.25
C ILE A 91 10.30 6.97 16.70
#